data_AF-A0A2H0WD37-F1
#
_entry.id   AF-A0A2H0WD37-F1
#
_cell.length_a   1.000
_cell.length_b   1.000
_cell.length_c   1.000
_cell.angle_alpha   90.00
_cell.angle_beta   90.00
_cell.angle_gamma   90.00
#
_symmetry.space_group_name_H-M   'P 1'
#
loop_
_entity.id
_entity.type
_entity.pdbx_description
1 polymer ?
#
loop_
_entity_poly.entity_id
_entity_poly.type
_entity_poly.pdbx_seq_one_letter_code
_entity_poly.pdbx_strand_id
1 'polypeptide(L)'
;MPLGGILFIAVFVILFGCLMLFLASKAGKRVYDPVKFEAYECGIPAQEKKDTKISVKFYLTAILFIIFDIEIIFMYPWATTFRDFIQSGQGLFVLTSMFIFLLVFIYGLFWEVKSKALEWD
;
A
#
# COMPACT_ATOMS: atom_id res chain seq x y z
N MET A 1 -0.99 -8.31 -25.47
CA MET A 1 -1.13 -8.43 -24.00
C MET A 1 -2.25 -9.43 -23.70
N PRO A 2 -2.08 -10.42 -22.81
CA PRO A 2 -3.14 -11.34 -22.43
C PRO A 2 -4.12 -10.66 -21.45
N LEU A 3 -4.71 -9.54 -21.88
CA LEU A 3 -5.67 -8.76 -21.08
C LEU A 3 -6.84 -9.65 -20.61
N GLY A 4 -7.27 -10.56 -21.48
CA GLY A 4 -8.31 -11.54 -21.16
C GLY A 4 -7.94 -12.48 -20.01
N GLY A 5 -6.66 -12.88 -19.90
CA GLY A 5 -6.19 -13.73 -18.80
C GLY A 5 -6.19 -12.98 -17.46
N ILE A 6 -5.75 -11.72 -17.46
CA ILE A 6 -5.74 -10.88 -16.26
C ILE A 6 -7.18 -10.60 -15.79
N LEU A 7 -8.07 -10.25 -16.71
CA LEU A 7 -9.48 -10.01 -16.41
C LEU A 7 -10.16 -11.28 -15.88
N PHE A 8 -9.88 -12.44 -16.49
CA PHE A 8 -10.40 -13.71 -16.03
C PHE A 8 -9.98 -14.03 -14.60
N ILE A 9 -8.68 -13.89 -14.28
CA ILE A 9 -8.17 -14.14 -12.93
C ILE A 9 -8.80 -13.16 -11.92
N ALA A 10 -8.88 -11.87 -12.26
CA ALA A 10 -9.48 -10.87 -11.37
C ALA A 10 -10.95 -11.18 -11.06
N VAL A 11 -11.74 -11.49 -12.09
CA VAL A 11 -13.15 -11.87 -11.93
C VAL A 11 -13.29 -13.14 -11.12
N PHE A 12 -12.45 -14.15 -11.39
CA PHE A 12 -12.46 -15.41 -10.67
C PHE A 12 -12.19 -15.22 -9.18
N VAL A 13 -11.16 -14.44 -8.81
CA VAL A 13 -10.80 -14.18 -7.40
C VAL A 13 -11.93 -13.48 -6.66
N ILE A 14 -12.53 -12.45 -7.28
CA ILE A 14 -13.66 -11.73 -6.68
C ILE A 14 -14.85 -12.67 -6.49
N LEU A 15 -15.22 -13.40 -7.52
CA LEU A 15 -16.40 -14.28 -7.50
C LEU A 15 -16.22 -15.43 -6.51
N PHE A 16 -15.03 -16.02 -6.46
CA PHE A 16 -14.69 -17.05 -5.50
C PHE A 16 -14.71 -16.52 -4.06
N GLY A 17 -14.12 -15.34 -3.80
CA GLY A 17 -14.15 -14.71 -2.49
C GLY A 17 -15.57 -14.40 -2.02
N CYS A 18 -16.40 -13.82 -2.89
CA CYS A 18 -17.82 -13.57 -2.60
C CYS A 18 -18.60 -14.86 -2.34
N LEU A 19 -18.37 -15.90 -3.13
CA LEU A 19 -19.01 -17.21 -2.96
C LEU A 19 -18.65 -17.82 -1.60
N MET A 20 -17.38 -17.77 -1.20
CA MET A 20 -16.91 -18.29 0.09
C MET A 20 -17.55 -17.54 1.25
N LEU A 21 -17.59 -16.19 1.20
CA LEU A 21 -18.26 -15.39 2.23
C LEU A 21 -19.77 -15.69 2.29
N PHE A 22 -20.43 -15.86 1.15
CA PHE A 22 -21.85 -16.21 1.08
C PHE A 22 -22.15 -17.58 1.69
N LEU A 23 -21.35 -18.59 1.34
CA LEU A 23 -21.48 -19.94 1.89
C LEU A 23 -21.21 -19.94 3.40
N ALA A 24 -20.14 -19.28 3.87
CA ALA A 24 -19.82 -19.16 5.28
C ALA A 24 -20.95 -18.48 6.07
N SER A 25 -21.52 -17.41 5.52
CA SER A 25 -22.64 -16.67 6.12
C SER A 25 -23.93 -17.49 6.25
N LYS A 26 -24.13 -18.48 5.36
CA LYS A 26 -25.30 -19.39 5.38
C LYS A 26 -25.08 -20.67 6.17
N ALA A 27 -23.85 -21.20 6.22
CA ALA A 27 -23.54 -22.45 6.89
C ALA A 27 -23.55 -22.32 8.43
N GLY A 28 -23.29 -21.12 8.97
CA GLY A 28 -23.26 -20.88 10.41
C GLY A 28 -24.64 -20.76 11.08
N LYS A 29 -24.76 -21.26 12.32
CA LYS A 29 -25.95 -21.05 13.16
C LYS A 29 -26.06 -19.56 13.54
N ARG A 30 -27.03 -18.86 12.97
CA ARG A 30 -27.32 -17.46 13.33
C ARG A 30 -28.15 -17.41 14.61
N VAL A 31 -27.50 -17.11 15.73
CA VAL A 31 -28.17 -16.78 16.99
C VAL A 31 -27.95 -15.29 17.24
N TYR A 32 -29.03 -14.52 17.19
CA TYR A 32 -29.00 -13.11 17.54
C TYR A 32 -28.90 -12.98 19.06
N ASP A 33 -27.85 -12.31 19.53
CA ASP A 33 -27.58 -12.03 20.93
C ASP A 33 -26.94 -10.65 21.01
N PRO A 34 -27.59 -9.65 21.65
CA PRO A 34 -27.11 -8.27 21.67
C PRO A 34 -25.70 -8.16 22.25
N VAL A 35 -25.35 -8.99 23.23
CA VAL A 35 -24.03 -8.97 23.88
C VAL A 35 -22.92 -9.38 22.91
N LYS A 36 -23.22 -10.24 21.92
CA LYS A 36 -22.24 -10.64 20.89
C LYS A 36 -21.94 -9.53 19.88
N PHE A 37 -22.79 -8.52 19.79
CA PHE A 37 -22.61 -7.38 18.90
C PHE A 37 -22.03 -6.16 19.62
N GLU A 38 -21.80 -6.24 20.94
CA GLU A 38 -21.11 -5.21 21.69
C GLU A 38 -19.60 -5.27 21.44
N ALA A 39 -18.94 -4.11 21.49
CA ALA A 39 -17.49 -4.04 21.37
C ALA A 39 -16.82 -4.74 22.55
N TYR A 40 -15.76 -5.49 22.25
CA TYR A 40 -15.06 -6.28 23.27
C TYR A 40 -14.25 -5.38 24.21
N GLU A 41 -14.71 -5.24 25.45
CA GLU A 41 -13.95 -4.67 26.57
C GLU A 41 -14.10 -5.52 27.85
N CYS A 42 -13.93 -6.86 27.73
CA CYS A 42 -13.99 -7.79 28.87
C CYS A 42 -15.27 -7.67 29.73
N GLY A 43 -16.43 -7.37 29.11
CA GLY A 43 -17.72 -7.21 29.80
C GLY A 43 -17.97 -5.82 30.40
N ILE A 44 -17.07 -4.85 30.15
CA ILE A 44 -17.30 -3.43 30.45
C ILE A 44 -17.99 -2.80 29.24
N PRO A 45 -19.03 -1.97 29.42
CA PRO A 45 -19.64 -1.25 28.31
C PRO A 45 -18.60 -0.33 27.68
N ALA A 46 -18.31 -0.56 26.40
CA ALA A 46 -17.33 0.21 25.66
C ALA A 46 -17.68 1.70 25.75
N GLN A 47 -16.81 2.47 26.40
CA GLN A 47 -16.96 3.92 26.44
C GLN A 47 -16.52 4.47 25.09
N GLU A 48 -17.41 5.18 24.39
CA GLU A 48 -17.00 5.98 23.23
C GLU A 48 -16.03 7.07 23.71
N LYS A 49 -14.72 6.78 23.65
CA LYS A 49 -13.68 7.79 23.82
C LYS A 49 -13.77 8.75 22.64
N LYS A 50 -14.46 9.87 22.89
CA LYS A 50 -14.73 10.94 21.93
C LYS A 50 -13.47 11.55 21.30
N ASP A 51 -12.30 11.37 21.93
CA ASP A 51 -11.03 11.97 21.52
C ASP A 51 -9.83 11.00 21.61
N THR A 52 -9.92 9.80 21.03
CA THR A 52 -8.70 8.99 20.86
C THR A 52 -7.84 9.57 19.74
N LYS A 53 -6.86 10.40 20.09
CA LYS A 53 -5.88 10.92 19.13
C LYS A 53 -4.98 9.77 18.66
N ILE A 54 -5.10 9.42 17.39
CA ILE A 54 -4.18 8.50 16.72
C ILE A 54 -2.81 9.19 16.62
N SER A 55 -1.74 8.42 16.77
CA SER A 55 -0.37 8.94 16.70
C SER A 55 -0.06 9.54 15.32
N VAL A 56 0.58 10.71 15.30
CA VAL A 56 1.04 11.40 14.08
C VAL A 56 2.06 10.53 13.30
N LYS A 57 2.68 9.55 13.94
CA LYS A 57 3.64 8.63 13.31
C LYS A 57 3.05 7.86 12.11
N PHE A 58 1.76 7.51 12.16
CA PHE A 58 1.06 6.87 11.04
C PHE A 58 0.93 7.80 9.83
N TYR A 59 0.71 9.09 10.09
CA TYR A 59 0.61 10.11 9.04
C TYR A 59 1.97 10.35 8.36
N LEU A 60 3.05 10.47 9.14
CA LEU A 60 4.40 10.62 8.59
C LEU A 60 4.79 9.40 7.72
N THR A 61 4.53 8.20 8.21
CA THR A 61 4.78 6.95 7.47
C THR A 61 3.96 6.89 6.17
N ALA A 62 2.69 7.31 6.19
CA ALA A 62 1.84 7.30 5.01
C ALA A 62 2.31 8.30 3.95
N ILE A 63 2.71 9.50 4.34
CA ILE A 63 3.24 10.49 3.39
C ILE A 63 4.54 10.02 2.76
N LEU A 64 5.45 9.45 3.55
CA LEU A 64 6.68 8.87 3.03
C LEU A 64 6.39 7.79 1.99
N PHE A 65 5.44 6.89 2.28
CA PHE A 65 5.02 5.86 1.34
C PHE A 65 4.46 6.45 0.04
N ILE A 66 3.63 7.50 0.11
CA ILE A 66 3.08 8.18 -1.07
C ILE A 66 4.20 8.79 -1.93
N ILE A 67 5.19 9.44 -1.31
CA ILE A 67 6.32 10.04 -2.04
C ILE A 67 7.12 8.94 -2.75
N PHE A 68 7.43 7.84 -2.05
CA PHE A 68 8.14 6.71 -2.64
C PHE A 68 7.37 6.00 -3.76
N ASP A 69 6.04 5.90 -3.65
CA ASP A 69 5.19 5.34 -4.71
C ASP A 69 5.18 6.24 -5.96
N ILE A 70 5.15 7.57 -5.77
CA ILE A 70 5.26 8.54 -6.86
C ILE A 70 6.61 8.41 -7.60
N GLU A 71 7.71 8.11 -6.89
CA GLU A 71 8.99 7.85 -7.55
C GLU A 71 8.90 6.68 -8.53
N ILE A 72 8.29 5.57 -8.09
CA ILE A 72 8.14 4.36 -8.90
C ILE A 72 7.35 4.64 -10.18
N ILE A 73 6.36 5.52 -10.13
CA ILE A 73 5.63 5.98 -11.33
C ILE A 73 6.57 6.62 -12.36
N PHE A 74 7.62 7.33 -11.94
CA PHE A 74 8.64 7.86 -12.85
C PHE A 74 9.66 6.80 -13.29
N MET A 75 9.98 5.83 -12.42
CA MET A 75 10.92 4.75 -12.74
C MET A 75 10.39 3.80 -13.82
N TYR A 76 9.07 3.53 -13.83
CA TYR A 76 8.46 2.56 -14.74
C TYR A 76 8.63 2.92 -16.22
N PRO A 77 8.22 4.10 -16.69
CA PRO A 77 8.42 4.51 -18.08
C PRO A 77 9.89 4.45 -18.47
N TRP A 78 10.77 5.00 -17.62
CA TRP A 78 12.22 4.95 -17.83
C TRP A 78 12.72 3.52 -18.04
N ALA A 79 12.33 2.59 -17.15
CA ALA A 79 12.75 1.19 -17.21
C ALA A 79 12.25 0.48 -18.48
N THR A 80 11.02 0.79 -18.93
CA THR A 80 10.44 0.19 -20.14
C THR A 80 11.08 0.70 -21.43
N THR A 81 11.46 1.99 -21.50
CA THR A 81 12.03 2.61 -22.71
C THR A 81 13.56 2.60 -22.75
N PHE A 82 14.23 2.17 -21.68
CA PHE A 82 15.68 2.24 -21.57
C PHE A 82 16.43 1.52 -22.71
N ARG A 83 15.89 0.40 -23.20
CA ARG A 83 16.47 -0.33 -24.34
C ARG A 83 16.49 0.49 -25.62
N ASP A 84 15.45 1.29 -25.87
CA ASP A 84 15.35 2.13 -27.06
C ASP A 84 16.40 3.26 -27.02
N PHE A 85 16.64 3.82 -25.82
CA PHE A 85 17.69 4.82 -25.61
C PHE A 85 19.11 4.26 -25.75
N ILE A 86 19.34 2.98 -25.42
CA ILE A 86 20.63 2.33 -25.71
C ILE A 86 20.85 2.24 -27.22
N GLN A 87 19.83 1.84 -27.97
CA GLN A 87 19.92 1.70 -29.43
C GLN A 87 20.14 3.05 -30.13
N SER A 88 19.60 4.15 -29.60
CA SER A 88 19.82 5.51 -30.11
C SER A 88 21.17 6.12 -29.72
N GLY A 89 22.01 5.40 -28.94
CA GLY A 89 23.31 5.88 -28.46
C GLY A 89 23.24 6.83 -27.25
N GLN A 90 22.05 7.07 -26.70
CA GLN A 90 21.83 7.96 -25.54
C GLN A 90 21.78 7.22 -24.19
N GLY A 91 22.01 5.90 -24.18
CA GLY A 91 21.85 5.06 -22.99
C GLY A 91 22.63 5.54 -21.76
N LEU A 92 23.87 6.01 -21.92
CA LEU A 92 24.69 6.49 -20.80
C LEU A 92 24.11 7.77 -20.16
N PHE A 93 23.61 8.69 -20.98
CA PHE A 93 22.98 9.93 -20.51
C PHE A 93 21.71 9.62 -19.71
N VAL A 94 20.83 8.78 -20.28
CA VAL A 94 19.56 8.39 -19.65
C VAL A 94 19.80 7.58 -18.38
N LEU A 95 20.82 6.71 -18.35
CA LEU A 95 21.22 5.99 -17.13
C LEU A 95 21.71 6.95 -16.04
N THR A 96 22.55 7.92 -16.40
CA THR A 96 23.11 8.90 -15.45
C THR A 96 22.01 9.78 -14.88
N SER A 97 21.05 10.21 -15.70
CA SER A 97 19.91 11.01 -15.25
C SER A 97 19.06 10.28 -14.20
N MET A 98 18.84 8.99 -14.40
CA MET A 98 18.12 8.13 -13.45
C MET A 98 18.90 7.89 -12.16
N PHE A 99 20.22 7.74 -12.27
CA PHE A 99 21.08 7.58 -11.11
C PHE A 99 21.06 8.84 -10.23
N ILE A 100 21.14 10.03 -10.85
CA ILE A 100 21.03 11.30 -10.13
C ILE A 100 19.65 11.44 -9.47
N PHE A 101 18.59 11.09 -10.18
CA PHE A 101 17.22 11.08 -9.63
C PHE A 101 17.14 10.21 -8.37
N LEU A 102 17.62 8.97 -8.42
CA LEU A 102 17.66 8.07 -7.26
C LEU A 102 18.51 8.62 -6.10
N LEU A 103 19.65 9.24 -6.39
CA LEU A 103 20.51 9.82 -5.35
C LEU A 103 19.81 10.92 -4.55
N VAL A 104 19.01 11.77 -5.21
CA VAL A 104 18.24 12.83 -4.53
C VAL A 104 17.24 12.22 -3.55
N PHE A 105 16.57 11.12 -3.93
CA PHE A 105 15.62 10.45 -3.06
C PHE A 105 16.29 9.69 -1.91
N ILE A 106 17.38 8.97 -2.19
CA ILE A 106 18.20 8.33 -1.14
C ILE A 106 18.67 9.37 -0.11
N TYR A 107 19.04 10.57 -0.57
CA TYR A 107 19.41 11.66 0.32
C TYR A 107 18.23 12.13 1.20
N GLY A 108 17.03 12.27 0.62
CA GLY A 108 15.81 12.56 1.38
C GLY A 108 15.51 11.51 2.45
N LEU A 109 15.53 10.23 2.07
CA LEU A 109 15.35 9.10 2.99
C LEU A 109 16.39 9.09 4.11
N PHE A 110 17.66 9.34 3.78
CA PHE A 110 18.72 9.44 4.77
C PHE A 110 18.44 10.56 5.79
N TRP A 111 17.95 11.71 5.32
CA TRP A 111 17.59 12.82 6.20
C TRP A 111 16.41 12.50 7.12
N GLU A 112 15.38 11.83 6.61
CA GLU A 112 14.22 11.43 7.42
C GLU A 112 14.59 10.42 8.51
N VAL A 113 15.42 9.42 8.17
CA VAL A 113 15.95 8.46 9.16
C VAL A 113 16.76 9.18 10.21
N LYS A 114 17.63 10.12 9.82
CA LYS A 114 18.41 10.94 10.76
C LYS A 114 17.53 11.82 11.65
N SER A 115 16.40 12.30 11.13
CA SER A 115 15.43 13.12 11.85
C SER A 115 14.58 12.32 12.83
N LYS A 116 14.75 10.99 12.91
CA LYS A 116 14.01 10.08 13.80
C LYS A 116 12.49 10.12 13.59
N ALA A 117 12.03 10.60 12.42
CA ALA A 117 10.60 10.67 12.08
C ALA A 117 9.94 9.28 12.01
N LEU A 118 10.77 8.24 11.85
CA LEU A 118 10.39 6.84 11.75
C LEU A 118 10.69 6.05 13.03
N GLU A 119 10.91 6.67 14.18
CA GLU A 119 11.09 5.96 15.47
C GLU A 119 9.75 5.63 16.13
N TRP A 120 9.55 4.34 16.46
CA TRP A 120 8.28 3.77 16.94
C TRP A 120 8.29 3.42 18.44
N ASP A 121 9.13 4.11 19.22
CA ASP A 121 9.12 4.02 20.69
C ASP A 121 7.98 4.84 21.34
#